data_AF-A0A814A4X3-F1
#
_entry.id   AF-A0A814A4X3-F1
#
_cell.length_a   1.000
_cell.length_b   1.000
_cell.length_c   1.000
_cell.angle_alpha   90.00
_cell.angle_beta   90.00
_cell.angle_gamma   90.00
#
_symmetry.space_group_name_H-M   'P 1'
#
loop_
_entity.id
_entity.type
_entity.pdbx_description
1 polymer ?
#
loop_
_entity_poly.entity_id
_entity_poly.type
_entity_poly.pdbx_seq_one_letter_code
_entity_poly.pdbx_strand_id
1 'polypeptide(L)'
;MEQKSVNLFPNHVTNTTAQSRSIRFQKKIRKIFSNKYIAKYFIPTRFNRLLVNLHVLDEGFSNNNQIADKLLQKIMKSGIKFQVLYRNQIILVNPDDLRLLMELGTEFNEIIEMIVGLNNFDFIFNRFLLKNKLKDCQKLIHKIIGNHLTRKSHERIDFIFDFISTKEFLKYIFNSKLVINHTIIKEITVDLRVVMRSGLIRE
;
A
#
# COMPACT_ATOMS: atom_id res chain seq x y z
N MET A 1 7.63 -26.65 -16.38
CA MET A 1 7.24 -25.34 -16.94
C MET A 1 8.07 -24.28 -16.25
N GLU A 2 9.05 -23.74 -16.95
CA GLU A 2 9.88 -22.62 -16.47
C GLU A 2 8.98 -21.44 -16.11
N GLN A 3 9.02 -21.03 -14.85
CA GLN A 3 8.52 -19.72 -14.46
C GLN A 3 9.39 -18.68 -15.16
N LYS A 4 8.89 -18.14 -16.29
CA LYS A 4 9.40 -16.88 -16.84
C LYS A 4 9.52 -15.90 -15.67
N SER A 5 10.72 -15.42 -15.43
CA SER A 5 11.03 -14.41 -14.43
C SER A 5 10.15 -13.19 -14.70
N VAL A 6 9.03 -13.09 -13.98
CA VAL A 6 8.18 -11.90 -14.02
C VAL A 6 9.07 -10.74 -13.62
N ASN A 7 9.15 -9.73 -14.48
CA ASN A 7 9.98 -8.56 -14.24
C ASN A 7 9.45 -7.86 -12.97
N LEU A 8 10.11 -8.14 -11.85
CA LEU A 8 9.82 -7.59 -10.51
C LEU A 8 10.26 -6.12 -10.40
N PHE A 9 10.96 -5.63 -11.43
CA PHE A 9 11.52 -4.30 -11.48
C PHE A 9 10.50 -3.30 -12.09
N PRO A 10 10.26 -2.17 -11.41
CA PRO A 10 9.62 -1.01 -12.03
C PRO A 10 10.39 -0.56 -13.27
N ASN A 11 9.72 -0.07 -14.32
CA ASN A 11 10.37 0.22 -15.61
C ASN A 11 11.32 1.44 -15.55
N HIS A 12 11.21 2.27 -14.52
CA HIS A 12 12.03 3.47 -14.29
C HIS A 12 13.34 3.19 -13.52
N VAL A 13 13.64 1.92 -13.26
CA VAL A 13 14.71 1.47 -12.36
C VAL A 13 15.98 1.08 -13.15
N THR A 14 16.30 1.76 -14.25
CA THR A 14 17.27 1.22 -15.22
C THR A 14 18.67 1.84 -15.23
N ASN A 15 19.05 2.79 -14.35
CA ASN A 15 20.48 3.14 -14.10
C ASN A 15 20.69 4.25 -13.02
N THR A 16 20.16 4.12 -11.80
CA THR A 16 20.40 5.12 -10.71
C THR A 16 20.32 4.53 -9.30
N THR A 17 20.64 5.31 -8.26
CA THR A 17 20.49 5.01 -6.82
C THR A 17 19.12 4.45 -6.42
N ALA A 18 18.04 4.73 -7.15
CA ALA A 18 16.73 4.11 -6.93
C ALA A 18 16.72 2.60 -7.26
N GLN A 19 17.57 2.15 -8.18
CA GLN A 19 17.76 0.75 -8.55
C GLN A 19 18.48 -0.06 -7.48
N SER A 20 19.56 0.49 -6.91
CA SER A 20 20.23 -0.18 -5.80
C SER A 20 19.32 -0.26 -4.56
N ARG A 21 18.52 0.77 -4.29
CA ARG A 21 17.51 0.80 -3.21
C ARG A 21 16.42 -0.26 -3.40
N SER A 22 15.80 -0.31 -4.57
CA SER A 22 14.74 -1.29 -4.88
C SER A 22 15.26 -2.74 -4.86
N ILE A 23 16.46 -3.02 -5.38
CA ILE A 23 17.08 -4.36 -5.31
C ILE A 23 17.30 -4.79 -3.86
N ARG A 24 17.82 -3.88 -3.02
CA ARG A 24 18.07 -4.16 -1.59
C ARG A 24 16.76 -4.46 -0.86
N PHE A 25 15.72 -3.68 -1.14
CA PHE A 25 14.41 -3.87 -0.55
C PHE A 25 13.75 -5.19 -0.99
N GLN A 26 13.85 -5.56 -2.27
CA GLN A 26 13.35 -6.83 -2.79
C GLN A 26 14.00 -8.05 -2.11
N LYS A 27 15.34 -8.03 -1.92
CA LYS A 27 16.04 -9.10 -1.19
C LYS A 27 15.51 -9.25 0.24
N LYS A 28 15.20 -8.14 0.90
CA LYS A 28 14.64 -8.11 2.26
C LYS A 28 13.21 -8.64 2.31
N ILE A 29 12.38 -8.23 1.36
CA ILE A 29 11.03 -8.76 1.19
C ILE A 29 11.07 -10.28 0.99
N ARG A 30 11.95 -10.79 0.13
CA ARG A 30 12.10 -12.23 -0.12
C ARG A 30 12.46 -13.00 1.15
N LYS A 31 13.30 -12.44 2.02
CA LYS A 31 13.63 -13.01 3.34
C LYS A 31 12.46 -13.00 4.32
N ILE A 32 11.56 -12.02 4.22
CA ILE A 32 10.32 -12.02 5.01
C ILE A 32 9.38 -13.12 4.49
N PHE A 33 9.27 -13.27 3.17
CA PHE A 33 8.45 -14.31 2.52
C PHE A 33 8.97 -15.74 2.62
N SER A 34 10.22 -15.96 3.01
CA SER A 34 10.75 -17.31 3.24
C SER A 34 10.20 -17.98 4.50
N ASN A 35 9.45 -17.24 5.33
CA ASN A 35 8.67 -17.82 6.42
C ASN A 35 7.49 -18.62 5.83
N LYS A 36 7.43 -19.92 6.11
CA LYS A 36 6.38 -20.87 5.66
C LYS A 36 4.96 -20.35 5.93
N TYR A 37 4.75 -19.61 7.03
CA TYR A 37 3.48 -18.96 7.34
C TYR A 37 3.15 -17.87 6.32
N ILE A 38 4.10 -16.99 5.98
CA ILE A 38 3.88 -15.89 5.04
C ILE A 38 3.77 -16.40 3.60
N ALA A 39 4.52 -17.45 3.24
CA ALA A 39 4.39 -18.14 1.96
C ALA A 39 2.98 -18.71 1.73
N LYS A 40 2.30 -19.18 2.79
CA LYS A 40 0.90 -19.65 2.74
C LYS A 40 -0.09 -18.52 2.42
N TYR A 41 0.18 -17.30 2.87
CA TYR A 41 -0.64 -16.11 2.62
C TYR A 41 -0.08 -15.24 1.48
N PHE A 42 0.56 -15.90 0.49
CA PHE A 42 1.33 -15.31 -0.60
C PHE A 42 0.78 -13.95 -1.07
N ILE A 43 1.68 -12.97 -1.06
CA ILE A 43 1.41 -11.63 -1.55
C ILE A 43 1.64 -11.62 -3.07
N PRO A 44 0.64 -11.26 -3.90
CA PRO A 44 0.79 -11.23 -5.35
C PRO A 44 1.97 -10.36 -5.81
N THR A 45 2.63 -10.74 -6.90
CA THR A 45 3.79 -10.03 -7.48
C THR A 45 3.56 -8.52 -7.65
N ARG A 46 2.32 -8.11 -7.96
CA ARG A 46 1.94 -6.69 -8.09
C ARG A 46 1.92 -5.93 -6.77
N PHE A 47 1.47 -6.59 -5.69
CA PHE A 47 1.54 -5.98 -4.36
C PHE A 47 2.99 -5.84 -3.90
N ASN A 48 3.88 -6.75 -4.29
CA ASN A 48 5.33 -6.57 -4.06
C ASN A 48 5.86 -5.32 -4.78
N ARG A 49 5.51 -5.13 -6.05
CA ARG A 49 5.91 -3.92 -6.80
C ARG A 49 5.35 -2.64 -6.18
N LEU A 50 4.09 -2.66 -5.72
CA LEU A 50 3.48 -1.57 -4.96
C LEU A 50 4.31 -1.22 -3.71
N LEU A 51 4.68 -2.23 -2.91
CA LEU A 51 5.50 -2.03 -1.72
C LEU A 51 6.87 -1.45 -2.04
N VAL A 52 7.52 -1.94 -3.11
CA VAL A 52 8.83 -1.43 -3.56
C VAL A 52 8.71 0.05 -3.95
N ASN A 53 7.70 0.39 -4.74
CA ASN A 53 7.48 1.76 -5.18
C ASN A 53 7.18 2.69 -4.00
N LEU A 54 6.40 2.24 -3.02
CA LEU A 54 6.16 2.99 -1.79
C LEU A 54 7.44 3.14 -0.93
N HIS A 55 8.31 2.12 -0.91
CA HIS A 55 9.62 2.20 -0.24
C HIS A 55 10.47 3.31 -0.82
N VAL A 56 10.57 3.38 -2.16
CA VAL A 56 11.39 4.37 -2.83
C VAL A 56 10.89 5.79 -2.54
N LEU A 57 9.57 6.00 -2.52
CA LEU A 57 8.97 7.28 -2.13
C LEU A 57 9.25 7.66 -0.68
N ASP A 58 9.09 6.73 0.27
CA ASP A 58 9.34 6.99 1.69
C ASP A 58 10.84 7.22 1.97
N GLU A 59 11.73 6.40 1.42
CA GLU A 59 13.18 6.58 1.57
C GLU A 59 13.63 7.92 0.97
N GLY A 60 13.06 8.32 -0.17
CA GLY A 60 13.30 9.62 -0.77
C GLY A 60 12.78 10.80 0.05
N PHE A 61 11.66 10.63 0.75
CA PHE A 61 11.05 11.65 1.61
C PHE A 61 11.75 11.77 2.97
N SER A 62 11.90 10.66 3.68
CA SER A 62 12.43 10.61 5.05
C SER A 62 13.95 10.73 5.11
N ASN A 63 14.63 10.51 3.97
CA ASN A 63 16.07 10.30 3.89
C ASN A 63 16.58 9.25 4.89
N ASN A 64 15.71 8.30 5.27
CA ASN A 64 15.99 7.31 6.30
C ASN A 64 15.38 5.96 5.92
N ASN A 65 16.24 5.07 5.43
CA ASN A 65 15.85 3.72 5.03
C ASN A 65 15.22 2.91 6.18
N GLN A 66 15.57 3.17 7.45
CA GLN A 66 14.99 2.46 8.59
C GLN A 66 13.51 2.83 8.80
N ILE A 67 13.13 4.09 8.53
CA ILE A 67 11.74 4.54 8.61
C ILE A 67 10.93 3.91 7.48
N ALA A 68 11.46 3.94 6.25
CA ALA A 68 10.85 3.30 5.08
C ALA A 68 10.66 1.78 5.26
N ASP A 69 11.67 1.11 5.79
CA ASP A 69 11.60 -0.30 6.16
C ASP A 69 10.54 -0.60 7.22
N LYS A 70 10.39 0.31 8.19
CA LYS A 70 9.42 0.17 9.29
C LYS A 70 8.00 0.33 8.74
N LEU A 71 7.72 1.33 7.92
CA LEU A 71 6.40 1.53 7.30
C LEU A 71 5.95 0.28 6.54
N LEU A 72 6.81 -0.27 5.68
CA LEU A 72 6.43 -1.41 4.84
C LEU A 72 6.26 -2.69 5.62
N GLN A 73 7.07 -2.93 6.66
CA GLN A 73 6.82 -4.04 7.58
C GLN A 73 5.45 -3.93 8.24
N LYS A 74 5.01 -2.71 8.57
CA LYS A 74 3.69 -2.47 9.18
C LYS A 74 2.58 -2.74 8.17
N ILE A 75 2.73 -2.28 6.92
CA ILE A 75 1.78 -2.55 5.82
C ILE A 75 1.67 -4.06 5.57
N MET A 76 2.80 -4.74 5.35
CA MET A 76 2.82 -6.19 5.09
C MET A 76 2.17 -6.98 6.23
N LYS A 77 2.56 -6.73 7.49
CA LYS A 77 2.00 -7.44 8.63
C LYS A 77 0.50 -7.15 8.79
N SER A 78 0.01 -5.99 8.40
CA SER A 78 -1.41 -5.64 8.50
C SER A 78 -2.19 -6.31 7.37
N GLY A 79 -1.69 -6.25 6.14
CA GLY A 79 -2.27 -6.96 4.99
C GLY A 79 -2.35 -8.48 5.20
N ILE A 80 -1.30 -9.12 5.73
CA ILE A 80 -1.34 -10.57 6.04
C ILE A 80 -2.44 -10.89 7.06
N LYS A 81 -2.60 -10.07 8.11
CA LYS A 81 -3.67 -10.30 9.09
C LYS A 81 -5.06 -10.14 8.47
N PHE A 82 -5.26 -9.11 7.65
CA PHE A 82 -6.49 -8.96 6.87
C PHE A 82 -6.77 -10.18 6.00
N GLN A 83 -5.76 -10.69 5.29
CA GLN A 83 -5.88 -11.88 4.46
C GLN A 83 -6.29 -13.12 5.27
N VAL A 84 -5.74 -13.29 6.48
CA VAL A 84 -6.08 -14.40 7.39
C VAL A 84 -7.55 -14.31 7.78
N LEU A 85 -8.03 -13.13 8.18
CA LEU A 85 -9.44 -12.93 8.55
C LEU A 85 -10.38 -13.23 7.37
N TYR A 86 -10.04 -12.72 6.19
CA TYR A 86 -10.83 -12.93 4.97
C TYR A 86 -10.88 -14.41 4.57
N ARG A 87 -9.73 -15.09 4.51
CA ARG A 87 -9.65 -16.51 4.09
C ARG A 87 -10.29 -17.47 5.08
N ASN A 88 -10.24 -17.15 6.37
CA ASN A 88 -10.92 -17.93 7.40
C ASN A 88 -12.41 -17.57 7.51
N GLN A 89 -12.97 -16.81 6.57
CA GLN A 89 -14.37 -16.40 6.50
C GLN A 89 -14.86 -15.57 7.69
N ILE A 90 -13.97 -15.11 8.58
CA ILE A 90 -14.33 -14.34 9.79
C ILE A 90 -15.07 -13.06 9.40
N ILE A 91 -14.58 -12.35 8.37
CA ILE A 91 -15.23 -11.13 7.86
C ILE A 91 -16.49 -11.46 7.06
N LEU A 92 -16.51 -12.58 6.34
CA LEU A 92 -17.63 -12.95 5.46
C LEU A 92 -18.87 -13.39 6.24
N VAL A 93 -18.68 -13.99 7.42
CA VAL A 93 -19.77 -14.48 8.27
C VAL A 93 -20.42 -13.34 9.08
N ASN A 94 -19.70 -12.25 9.33
CA ASN A 94 -20.25 -11.09 10.02
C ASN A 94 -20.78 -10.06 8.99
N PRO A 95 -22.12 -9.83 8.91
CA PRO A 95 -22.70 -8.90 7.94
C PRO A 95 -22.20 -7.45 8.11
N ASP A 96 -21.93 -7.01 9.33
CA ASP A 96 -21.43 -5.66 9.59
C ASP A 96 -20.01 -5.47 9.08
N ASP A 97 -19.14 -6.47 9.31
CA ASP A 97 -17.76 -6.42 8.83
C ASP A 97 -17.70 -6.50 7.30
N LEU A 98 -18.57 -7.32 6.69
CA LEU A 98 -18.70 -7.41 5.24
C LEU A 98 -19.14 -6.08 4.64
N ARG A 99 -20.18 -5.44 5.22
CA ARG A 99 -20.65 -4.11 4.78
C ARG A 99 -19.54 -3.06 4.88
N LEU A 100 -18.81 -3.05 6.01
CA LEU A 100 -17.67 -2.14 6.20
C LEU A 100 -16.53 -2.43 5.21
N LEU A 101 -16.30 -3.69 4.85
CA LEU A 101 -15.30 -4.07 3.85
C LEU A 101 -15.68 -3.58 2.45
N MET A 102 -16.96 -3.65 2.08
CA MET A 102 -17.46 -3.10 0.81
C MET A 102 -17.31 -1.57 0.78
N GLU A 103 -17.70 -0.88 1.86
CA GLU A 103 -17.52 0.57 2.03
C GLU A 103 -16.05 0.96 1.91
N LEU A 104 -15.15 0.21 2.55
CA LEU A 104 -13.71 0.40 2.45
C LEU A 104 -13.21 0.24 1.01
N GLY A 105 -13.78 -0.72 0.26
CA GLY A 105 -13.47 -0.92 -1.15
C GLY A 105 -13.81 0.29 -2.02
N THR A 106 -15.00 0.86 -1.83
CA THR A 106 -15.45 2.08 -2.51
C THR A 106 -14.54 3.27 -2.18
N GLU A 107 -14.24 3.48 -0.90
CA GLU A 107 -13.33 4.55 -0.47
C GLU A 107 -11.92 4.40 -1.07
N PHE A 108 -11.38 3.18 -1.16
CA PHE A 108 -10.10 2.95 -1.84
C PHE A 108 -10.15 3.28 -3.33
N ASN A 109 -11.24 2.94 -4.04
CA ASN A 109 -11.39 3.30 -5.45
C ASN A 109 -11.40 4.83 -5.63
N GLU A 110 -12.13 5.56 -4.79
CA GLU A 110 -12.15 7.02 -4.84
C GLU A 110 -10.76 7.62 -4.57
N ILE A 111 -10.03 7.10 -3.57
CA ILE A 111 -8.65 7.51 -3.28
C ILE A 111 -7.75 7.31 -4.50
N ILE A 112 -7.87 6.18 -5.19
CA ILE A 112 -7.09 5.89 -6.39
C ILE A 112 -7.35 6.94 -7.47
N GLU A 113 -8.62 7.29 -7.71
CA GLU A 113 -8.98 8.33 -8.69
C GLU A 113 -8.45 9.71 -8.28
N MET A 114 -8.49 10.05 -6.99
CA MET A 114 -7.90 11.29 -6.47
C MET A 114 -6.38 11.33 -6.68
N ILE A 115 -5.67 10.23 -6.41
CA ILE A 115 -4.22 10.13 -6.63
C ILE A 115 -3.90 10.34 -8.11
N VAL A 116 -4.67 9.73 -9.02
CA VAL A 116 -4.50 9.92 -10.47
C VAL A 116 -4.72 11.38 -10.87
N GLY A 117 -5.79 12.02 -10.39
CA GLY A 117 -6.07 13.42 -10.65
C GLY A 117 -4.98 14.35 -10.11
N LEU A 118 -4.51 14.12 -8.89
CA LEU A 118 -3.42 14.87 -8.26
C LEU A 118 -2.09 14.75 -9.01
N ASN A 119 -1.79 13.55 -9.52
CA ASN A 119 -0.57 13.32 -10.29
C ASN A 119 -0.59 14.08 -11.63
N ASN A 120 -1.76 14.24 -12.25
CA ASN A 120 -1.89 14.87 -13.55
C ASN A 120 -2.05 16.41 -13.49
N PHE A 121 -2.68 16.95 -12.45
CA PHE A 121 -3.16 18.34 -12.46
C PHE A 121 -2.86 19.19 -11.20
N ASP A 122 -1.92 18.77 -10.34
CA ASP A 122 -1.39 19.52 -9.17
C ASP A 122 -2.38 20.48 -8.46
N PHE A 123 -3.48 19.93 -7.94
CA PHE A 123 -4.49 20.70 -7.21
C PHE A 123 -4.28 20.60 -5.69
N ILE A 124 -3.87 21.71 -5.06
CA ILE A 124 -3.62 21.76 -3.60
C ILE A 124 -4.88 21.37 -2.80
N PHE A 125 -6.08 21.81 -3.21
CA PHE A 125 -7.35 21.47 -2.57
C PHE A 125 -7.58 19.95 -2.52
N ASN A 126 -7.23 19.24 -3.60
CA ASN A 126 -7.40 17.80 -3.70
C ASN A 126 -6.47 17.03 -2.74
N ARG A 127 -5.34 17.61 -2.29
CA ARG A 127 -4.46 16.97 -1.29
C ARG A 127 -5.09 16.94 0.10
N PHE A 128 -5.83 17.97 0.49
CA PHE A 128 -6.55 17.99 1.76
C PHE A 128 -7.71 16.97 1.74
N LEU A 129 -8.44 16.92 0.63
CA LEU A 129 -9.50 15.93 0.45
C LEU A 129 -8.96 14.49 0.52
N LEU A 130 -7.84 14.22 -0.17
CA LEU A 130 -7.16 12.93 -0.10
C LEU A 130 -6.76 12.55 1.33
N LYS A 131 -6.22 13.50 2.10
CA LYS A 131 -5.89 13.27 3.52
C LYS A 131 -7.13 12.81 4.31
N ASN A 132 -8.26 13.48 4.13
CA ASN A 132 -9.49 13.14 4.86
C ASN A 132 -9.99 11.74 4.45
N LYS A 133 -10.01 11.45 3.15
CA LYS A 133 -10.38 10.12 2.64
C LYS A 133 -9.49 9.00 3.18
N LEU A 134 -8.18 9.22 3.26
CA LEU A 134 -7.25 8.29 3.92
C LEU A 134 -7.62 8.08 5.40
N LYS A 135 -8.03 9.13 6.12
CA LYS A 135 -8.47 9.01 7.52
C LYS A 135 -9.81 8.28 7.65
N ASP A 136 -10.69 8.38 6.68
CA ASP A 136 -11.94 7.63 6.69
C ASP A 136 -11.70 6.14 6.41
N CYS A 137 -10.82 5.79 5.47
CA CYS A 137 -10.31 4.42 5.33
C CYS A 137 -9.70 3.88 6.63
N GLN A 138 -8.91 4.69 7.35
CA GLN A 138 -8.33 4.30 8.64
C GLN A 138 -9.43 3.91 9.64
N LYS A 139 -10.47 4.74 9.78
CA LYS A 139 -11.61 4.46 10.68
C LYS A 139 -12.35 3.18 10.29
N LEU A 140 -12.61 2.97 9.00
CA LEU A 140 -13.27 1.76 8.49
C LEU A 140 -12.44 0.51 8.82
N ILE A 141 -11.13 0.56 8.58
CA ILE A 141 -10.21 -0.52 8.93
C ILE A 141 -10.28 -0.84 10.43
N HIS A 142 -10.27 0.16 11.31
CA HIS A 142 -10.38 -0.07 12.75
C HIS A 142 -11.70 -0.71 13.16
N LYS A 143 -12.82 -0.34 12.53
CA LYS A 143 -14.11 -0.98 12.77
C LYS A 143 -14.06 -2.45 12.36
N ILE A 144 -13.58 -2.75 11.15
CA ILE A 144 -13.48 -4.13 10.64
C ILE A 144 -12.61 -4.99 11.55
N ILE A 145 -11.46 -4.50 12.02
CA ILE A 145 -10.53 -5.33 12.80
C ILE A 145 -10.84 -5.35 14.30
N GLY A 146 -11.75 -4.51 14.79
CA GLY A 146 -11.93 -4.20 16.21
C GLY A 146 -12.23 -5.42 17.07
N ASN A 147 -13.06 -6.33 16.56
CA ASN A 147 -13.45 -7.55 17.28
C ASN A 147 -12.51 -8.73 17.02
N HIS A 148 -11.56 -8.60 16.10
CA HIS A 148 -10.78 -9.73 15.58
C HIS A 148 -9.29 -9.64 15.89
N LEU A 149 -8.76 -8.43 16.02
CA LEU A 149 -7.33 -8.19 16.13
C LEU A 149 -6.97 -7.44 17.40
N THR A 150 -5.75 -7.72 17.88
CA THR A 150 -5.21 -7.07 19.08
C THR A 150 -4.87 -5.59 18.84
N ARG A 151 -4.73 -4.83 19.94
CA ARG A 151 -4.23 -3.43 19.98
C ARG A 151 -3.00 -3.20 19.12
N LYS A 152 -2.04 -4.13 19.13
CA LYS A 152 -0.84 -4.09 18.29
C LYS A 152 -1.15 -4.04 16.78
N SER A 153 -2.34 -4.41 16.34
CA SER A 153 -2.76 -4.28 14.94
C SER A 153 -3.31 -2.89 14.66
N HIS A 154 -4.09 -2.32 15.58
CA HIS A 154 -4.54 -0.93 15.52
C HIS A 154 -3.36 0.03 15.45
N GLU A 155 -2.39 -0.09 16.35
CA GLU A 155 -1.18 0.76 16.37
C GLU A 155 -0.37 0.70 15.06
N ARG A 156 -0.47 -0.41 14.31
CA ARG A 156 0.18 -0.52 12.99
C ARG A 156 -0.60 0.22 11.93
N ILE A 157 -1.93 0.15 11.97
CA ILE A 157 -2.80 0.92 11.08
C ILE A 157 -2.62 2.41 11.35
N ASP A 158 -2.60 2.82 12.61
CA ASP A 158 -2.34 4.21 13.01
C ASP A 158 -1.02 4.70 12.44
N PHE A 159 0.07 3.97 12.69
CA PHE A 159 1.38 4.32 12.15
C PHE A 159 1.38 4.49 10.61
N ILE A 160 0.69 3.61 9.88
CA ILE A 160 0.63 3.68 8.41
C ILE A 160 -0.12 4.93 7.97
N PHE A 161 -1.34 5.12 8.48
CA PHE A 161 -2.22 6.19 8.05
C PHE A 161 -1.78 7.56 8.55
N ASP A 162 -1.19 7.66 9.74
CA ASP A 162 -0.56 8.89 10.22
C ASP A 162 0.60 9.31 9.33
N PHE A 163 1.42 8.36 8.86
CA PHE A 163 2.50 8.66 7.94
C PHE A 163 1.98 9.10 6.56
N ILE A 164 1.21 8.26 5.87
CA ILE A 164 0.83 8.51 4.46
C ILE A 164 -0.13 9.70 4.27
N SER A 165 -0.76 10.16 5.36
CA SER A 165 -1.69 11.31 5.33
C SER A 165 -1.05 12.63 5.81
N THR A 166 0.25 12.64 6.13
CA THR A 166 0.96 13.89 6.47
C THR A 166 1.02 14.83 5.28
N LYS A 167 0.88 16.13 5.56
CA LYS A 167 0.91 17.18 4.53
C LYS A 167 2.24 17.19 3.79
N GLU A 168 3.33 16.93 4.51
CA GLU A 168 4.70 16.94 4.03
C GLU A 168 4.93 15.78 3.06
N PHE A 169 4.50 14.57 3.43
CA PHE A 169 4.60 13.40 2.56
C PHE A 169 3.75 13.58 1.29
N LEU A 170 2.48 14.01 1.43
CA LEU A 170 1.61 14.26 0.28
C LEU A 170 2.17 15.34 -0.66
N LYS A 171 2.74 16.42 -0.12
CA LYS A 171 3.42 17.44 -0.92
C LYS A 171 4.63 16.87 -1.66
N TYR A 172 5.40 16.00 -1.02
CA TYR A 172 6.58 15.39 -1.62
C TYR A 172 6.22 14.45 -2.77
N ILE A 173 5.27 13.53 -2.57
CA ILE A 173 4.94 12.52 -3.59
C ILE A 173 4.23 13.12 -4.80
N PHE A 174 3.48 14.21 -4.62
CA PHE A 174 2.81 14.94 -5.71
C PHE A 174 3.58 16.19 -6.15
N ASN A 175 4.89 16.26 -5.89
CA ASN A 175 5.71 17.36 -6.39
C ASN A 175 6.00 17.16 -7.88
N SER A 176 5.36 17.99 -8.72
CA SER A 176 5.50 17.98 -10.18
C SER A 176 6.94 18.18 -10.68
N LYS A 177 7.83 18.77 -9.86
CA LYS A 177 9.26 18.92 -10.19
C LYS A 177 10.05 17.61 -10.07
N LEU A 178 9.53 16.62 -9.34
CA LEU A 178 10.18 15.33 -9.13
C LEU A 178 9.61 14.30 -10.12
N VAL A 179 10.16 14.27 -11.35
CA VAL A 179 9.73 13.37 -12.44
C VAL A 179 9.68 11.89 -11.99
N ILE A 180 10.62 11.49 -11.14
CA ILE A 180 10.66 10.14 -10.57
C ILE A 180 9.43 9.83 -9.70
N ASN A 181 9.00 10.78 -8.86
CA ASN A 181 7.82 10.61 -8.00
C ASN A 181 6.55 10.49 -8.84
N HIS A 182 6.40 11.35 -9.85
CA HIS A 182 5.27 11.30 -10.78
C HIS A 182 5.18 9.94 -11.49
N THR A 183 6.33 9.39 -11.90
CA THR A 183 6.41 8.07 -12.57
C THR A 183 6.05 6.94 -11.61
N ILE A 184 6.60 6.97 -10.39
CA ILE A 184 6.31 5.97 -9.35
C ILE A 184 4.82 5.99 -8.96
N ILE A 185 4.23 7.16 -8.77
CA ILE A 185 2.80 7.30 -8.44
C ILE A 185 1.91 6.77 -9.58
N LYS A 186 2.27 7.01 -10.84
CA LYS A 186 1.56 6.44 -11.98
C LYS A 186 1.60 4.90 -11.95
N GLU A 187 2.74 4.30 -11.63
CA GLU A 187 2.82 2.84 -11.51
C GLU A 187 2.06 2.30 -10.28
N ILE A 188 2.13 2.99 -9.13
CA ILE A 188 1.37 2.65 -7.93
C ILE A 188 -0.12 2.63 -8.23
N THR A 189 -0.66 3.65 -8.91
CA THR A 189 -2.09 3.71 -9.24
C THR A 189 -2.52 2.59 -10.19
N VAL A 190 -1.68 2.26 -11.19
CA VAL A 190 -1.92 1.10 -12.06
C VAL A 190 -2.00 -0.19 -11.25
N ASP A 191 -1.06 -0.42 -10.34
CA ASP A 191 -1.05 -1.63 -9.52
C ASP A 191 -2.20 -1.67 -8.52
N LEU A 192 -2.54 -0.55 -7.87
CA LEU A 192 -3.71 -0.45 -6.98
C LEU A 192 -4.99 -0.81 -7.72
N ARG A 193 -5.23 -0.25 -8.92
CA ARG A 193 -6.43 -0.57 -9.72
C ARG A 193 -6.52 -2.06 -10.04
N VAL A 194 -5.39 -2.69 -10.40
CA VAL A 194 -5.37 -4.13 -10.68
C VAL A 194 -5.64 -4.94 -9.42
N VAL A 195 -5.00 -4.58 -8.29
CA VAL A 195 -5.20 -5.26 -7.00
C VAL A 195 -6.67 -5.19 -6.58
N MET A 196 -7.28 -4.00 -6.66
CA MET A 196 -8.71 -3.81 -6.35
C MET A 196 -9.60 -4.67 -7.25
N ARG A 197 -9.37 -4.66 -8.57
CA ARG A 197 -10.16 -5.44 -9.55
C ARG A 197 -9.97 -6.95 -9.46
N SER A 198 -8.82 -7.41 -8.94
CA SER A 198 -8.46 -8.83 -8.84
C SER A 198 -9.16 -9.59 -7.70
N GLY A 199 -10.06 -8.94 -6.96
CA GLY A 199 -10.99 -9.64 -6.08
C GLY A 199 -10.53 -9.82 -4.62
N LEU A 200 -9.65 -8.96 -4.11
CA LEU A 200 -9.49 -8.82 -2.66
C LEU A 200 -10.72 -8.15 -2.01
N ILE A 201 -11.49 -7.39 -2.80
CA ILE A 201 -12.77 -6.80 -2.47
C ILE A 201 -13.58 -6.82 -3.79
N ARG A 202 -14.51 -7.76 -3.95
CA ARG A 202 -15.56 -7.68 -4.96
C ARG A 202 -16.90 -7.82 -4.25
N GLU A 203 -17.85 -7.01 -4.71
CA GLU A 203 -19.30 -7.19 -4.53
C GLU A 203 -19.74 -8.59 -4.95
#